data_AF-A0A926LXA8-F1
#
_entry.id   AF-A0A926LXA8-F1
#
_cell.length_a   1.000
_cell.length_b   1.000
_cell.length_c   1.000
_cell.angle_alpha   90.00
_cell.angle_beta   90.00
_cell.angle_gamma   90.00
#
_symmetry.space_group_name_H-M   'P 1'
#
loop_
_entity.id
_entity.type
_entity.pdbx_description
1 polymer ?
#
loop_
_entity_poly.entity_id
_entity_poly.type
_entity_poly.pdbx_seq_one_letter_code
_entity_poly.pdbx_strand_id
1 'polypeptide(L)' 'KKIIMDKKLPLEERFRAQQKLSQMPRNSAKTRVMNRCKITGRPHGVYRKLKISRIALRDLGLAGLIPGMTKSSW' A
#
# COMPACT_ATOMS: atom_id res chain seq x y z
N LYS A 1 6.40 6.88 -15.83
CA LYS A 1 5.17 7.02 -16.66
C LYS A 1 5.00 8.42 -17.28
N LYS A 2 5.74 9.46 -16.84
CA LYS A 2 5.62 10.84 -17.34
C LYS A 2 5.73 10.95 -18.88
N ILE A 3 6.77 10.36 -19.47
CA ILE A 3 7.01 10.33 -20.93
C ILE A 3 5.85 9.66 -21.69
N ILE A 4 5.34 8.53 -21.20
CA ILE A 4 4.22 7.81 -21.82
C ILE A 4 2.96 8.67 -21.85
N MET A 5 2.68 9.42 -20.78
CA MET A 5 1.46 10.23 -20.66
C MET A 5 1.52 11.57 -21.42
N ASP A 6 2.71 12.05 -21.78
CA ASP A 6 2.87 13.34 -22.46
C ASP A 6 2.54 13.25 -23.96
N LYS A 7 1.48 13.95 -24.40
CA LYS A 7 1.01 13.95 -25.80
C LYS A 7 1.82 14.84 -26.75
N LYS A 8 2.70 15.70 -26.22
CA LYS A 8 3.52 16.60 -27.04
C LYS A 8 4.72 15.89 -27.66
N LEU A 9 5.15 14.78 -27.07
CA LEU A 9 6.30 14.01 -27.54
C LEU A 9 5.94 13.16 -28.78
N PRO A 10 6.93 12.89 -29.66
CA PRO A 10 6.76 12.01 -30.81
C PRO A 10 6.27 10.61 -30.40
N LEU A 11 5.47 9.99 -31.28
CA LEU A 11 4.89 8.67 -31.02
C LEU A 11 5.97 7.61 -30.75
N GLU A 12 7.09 7.65 -31.46
CA GLU A 12 8.18 6.68 -31.32
C GLU A 12 8.78 6.67 -29.92
N GLU A 13 9.03 7.83 -29.32
CA GLU A 13 9.59 7.93 -27.99
C GLU A 13 8.64 7.38 -26.93
N ARG A 14 7.34 7.67 -27.08
CA ARG A 14 6.29 7.16 -26.20
C ARG A 14 6.18 5.64 -26.30
N PHE A 15 6.27 5.10 -27.51
CA PHE A 15 6.23 3.67 -27.77
C PHE A 15 7.43 2.94 -27.16
N ARG A 16 8.66 3.45 -27.37
CA ARG A 16 9.87 2.90 -26.74
C ARG A 16 9.78 2.90 -25.21
N ALA A 17 9.28 3.99 -24.62
CA ALA A 17 9.07 4.08 -23.18
C ALA A 17 8.02 3.08 -22.66
N GLN A 18 6.97 2.81 -23.43
CA GLN A 18 5.95 1.82 -23.09
C GLN A 18 6.50 0.40 -23.16
N GLN A 19 7.28 0.05 -24.19
CA GLN A 19 7.96 -1.25 -24.28
C GLN A 19 8.90 -1.47 -23.08
N LYS A 20 9.72 -0.46 -22.73
CA LYS A 20 10.60 -0.52 -21.57
C LYS A 20 9.83 -0.72 -20.26
N LEU A 21 8.66 -0.09 -20.11
CA LEU A 21 7.79 -0.28 -18.95
C LEU A 21 7.28 -1.73 -18.85
N SER A 22 6.89 -2.32 -19.98
CA SER A 22 6.38 -3.69 -20.05
C SER A 22 7.46 -4.75 -19.80
N GLN A 23 8.72 -4.46 -20.12
CA GLN A 23 9.85 -5.37 -19.88
C GLN A 23 10.25 -5.47 -18.40
N MET A 24 9.82 -4.53 -17.54
CA MET A 24 10.18 -4.58 -16.12
C MET A 24 9.57 -5.80 -15.39
N PRO A 25 10.23 -6.31 -14.35
CA PRO A 25 9.73 -7.45 -13.60
C PRO A 25 8.39 -7.13 -12.94
N ARG A 26 7.42 -8.06 -13.01
CA ARG A 26 6.06 -7.84 -12.49
C ARG A 26 6.01 -7.43 -11.02
N ASN A 27 6.94 -7.92 -10.19
CA ASN A 27 7.01 -7.59 -8.76
C ASN A 27 7.43 -6.15 -8.46
N SER A 28 8.00 -5.43 -9.43
CA SER A 28 8.31 -3.99 -9.29
C SER A 28 7.06 -3.10 -9.32
N ALA A 29 5.90 -3.65 -9.70
CA ALA A 29 4.67 -2.88 -9.82
C ALA A 29 4.15 -2.46 -8.43
N LYS A 30 4.12 -1.14 -8.18
CA LYS A 30 3.57 -0.54 -6.94
C LYS A 30 2.13 -0.96 -6.65
N THR A 31 1.33 -1.26 -7.68
CA THR A 31 -0.05 -1.72 -7.54
C THR A 31 -0.18 -3.08 -6.85
N ARG A 32 0.89 -3.90 -6.83
CA ARG A 32 0.90 -5.21 -6.18
C ARG A 32 1.23 -5.12 -4.68
N VAL A 33 1.64 -3.96 -4.19
CA VAL A 33 1.97 -3.76 -2.78
C VAL A 33 0.69 -3.69 -1.96
N MET A 34 0.52 -4.64 -1.04
CA MET A 34 -0.64 -4.70 -0.14
C MET A 34 -0.22 -4.34 1.28
N ASN A 35 -1.06 -3.56 1.97
CA ASN A 35 -0.86 -3.30 3.40
C ASN A 35 -1.21 -4.57 4.18
N ARG A 36 -0.20 -5.18 4.82
CA ARG A 36 -0.39 -6.32 5.73
C ARG A 36 -0.21 -5.87 7.18
N CYS A 37 -0.82 -6.61 8.09
CA CYS A 37 -0.55 -6.46 9.52
C CYS A 37 0.92 -6.79 9.80
N LYS A 38 1.65 -5.91 10.51
CA LYS A 38 3.05 -6.15 10.88
C LYS A 38 3.24 -7.29 11.90
N ILE A 39 2.24 -7.56 12.72
CA ILE A 39 2.30 -8.57 13.79
C ILE A 39 1.89 -9.94 13.25
N THR A 40 0.73 -10.01 12.59
CA THR A 40 0.10 -11.28 12.18
C THR A 40 0.15 -11.56 10.68
N GLY A 41 0.60 -10.61 9.85
CA GLY A 41 0.62 -10.78 8.40
C GLY A 41 -0.76 -10.75 7.72
N ARG A 42 -1.86 -10.49 8.45
CA ARG A 42 -3.22 -10.46 7.91
C ARG A 42 -3.35 -9.46 6.75
N PRO A 43 -3.92 -9.85 5.59
CA PRO A 43 -4.03 -9.00 4.41
C PRO A 43 -5.17 -7.97 4.47
N HIS A 44 -6.23 -8.24 5.24
CA HIS A 44 -7.43 -7.40 5.29
C HIS A 44 -7.71 -6.83 6.68
N GLY A 45 -8.45 -5.72 6.72
CA GLY A 45 -8.82 -5.03 7.96
C GLY A 45 -7.61 -4.47 8.71
N VAL A 46 -6.68 -3.84 7.98
CA VAL A 46 -5.46 -3.24 8.52
C VAL A 46 -5.62 -1.72 8.59
N TYR A 47 -5.42 -1.15 9.77
CA TYR A 47 -5.46 0.29 9.96
C TYR A 47 -4.21 0.95 9.38
N ARG A 48 -4.36 1.94 8.49
CA ARG A 48 -3.24 2.55 7.76
C ARG A 48 -2.22 3.26 8.68
N LYS A 49 -2.69 3.92 9.74
CA LYS A 49 -1.86 4.66 10.71
C LYS A 49 -1.00 3.73 11.55
N LEU A 50 -1.61 2.67 12.09
CA LEU A 50 -0.97 1.76 13.04
C LEU A 50 -0.30 0.54 12.37
N LYS A 51 -0.64 0.24 11.09
CA LYS A 51 -0.16 -0.93 10.33
C LYS A 51 -0.43 -2.28 11.01
N ILE A 52 -1.49 -2.34 11.81
CA ILE A 52 -1.92 -3.52 12.56
C ILE A 52 -3.35 -3.89 12.14
N SER A 53 -3.67 -5.19 12.20
CA SER A 53 -5.01 -5.71 11.91
C SER A 53 -6.01 -5.36 13.01
N ARG A 54 -7.30 -5.39 12.70
CA ARG A 54 -8.38 -5.18 13.68
C ARG A 54 -8.36 -6.11 14.90
N ILE A 55 -7.80 -7.32 14.77
CA ILE A 55 -7.72 -8.31 15.86
C ILE A 55 -6.63 -7.87 16.83
N ALA A 56 -5.39 -7.78 16.35
CA ALA A 56 -4.28 -7.31 17.14
C ALA A 56 -4.47 -5.87 17.68
N LEU A 57 -5.20 -5.01 16.97
CA LEU A 57 -5.57 -3.69 17.50
C LEU A 57 -6.44 -3.81 18.76
N ARG A 58 -7.43 -4.70 18.74
CA ARG A 58 -8.32 -4.92 19.87
C ARG A 58 -7.56 -5.49 21.05
N ASP A 59 -6.71 -6.48 20.82
CA ASP A 59 -5.95 -7.14 21.90
C ASP A 59 -4.95 -6.18 22.54
N LEU A 60 -4.18 -5.44 21.73
CA LEU A 60 -3.23 -4.44 22.22
C LEU A 60 -3.91 -3.23 22.87
N GLY A 61 -5.08 -2.82 22.35
CA GLY A 61 -5.88 -1.75 22.94
C GLY A 61 -6.46 -2.14 24.30
N LEU A 62 -6.92 -3.38 24.45
CA LEU A 62 -7.38 -3.91 25.74
C LEU A 62 -6.23 -4.08 26.74
N ALA A 63 -5.04 -4.45 26.26
CA ALA A 63 -3.83 -4.53 27.08
C ALA A 63 -3.22 -3.16 27.45
N GLY A 64 -3.76 -2.05 26.93
CA GLY A 64 -3.24 -0.70 27.18
C GLY A 64 -1.89 -0.40 26.52
N LEU A 65 -1.44 -1.22 25.57
CA LEU A 65 -0.14 -1.06 24.90
C LEU A 65 -0.16 -0.01 23.79
N ILE A 66 -1.35 0.45 23.39
CA ILE A 66 -1.51 1.51 22.39
C ILE A 66 -1.71 2.85 23.12
N PRO A 67 -0.77 3.80 22.97
CA PRO A 67 -0.86 5.08 23.66
C PRO A 67 -2.07 5.89 23.16
N GLY A 68 -2.85 6.42 24.10
CA GLY A 68 -3.99 7.28 23.82
C GLY A 68 -5.23 6.58 23.25
N MET A 69 -5.28 5.24 23.28
CA MET A 69 -6.46 4.48 22.86
C MET A 69 -7.36 4.21 24.06
N THR A 70 -8.57 4.77 24.07
CA THR A 70 -9.61 4.49 25.07
C THR A 70 -10.86 3.93 24.40
N LYS A 71 -11.65 3.15 25.14
CA LYS A 71 -12.98 2.73 24.65
C LYS A 71 -13.88 3.96 24.61
N SER A 72 -14.58 4.16 23.50
CA SER A 72 -15.62 5.19 23.39
C SER A 72 -16.81 4.82 24.26
N SER A 73 -17.20 5.73 25.15
CA SER A 73 -18.47 5.71 25.87
C SER A 73 -19.28 6.92 25.42
N TRP A 74 -20.51 6.70 24.98
CA TRP A 74 -21.54 7.71 24.78
C TRP A 74 -22.53 7.64 25.93
#